data_AF-A0A0W0RJP2-F1
#
_entry.id   AF-A0A0W0RJP2-F1
#
_cell.length_a   1.000
_cell.length_b   1.000
_cell.length_c   1.000
_cell.angle_alpha   90.00
_cell.angle_beta   90.00
_cell.angle_gamma   90.00
#
_symmetry.space_group_name_H-M   'P 1'
#
loop_
_entity.id
_entity.type
_entity.pdbx_description
1 polymer ?
#
loop_
_entity_poly.entity_id
_entity_poly.type
_entity_poly.pdbx_seq_one_letter_code
_entity_poly.pdbx_strand_id
1 'polypeptide(L)'
;MEEIDPTIFADVADALGIEEPVLVEKDYYAIQLLKLLYSINDPEYSIVFAGGTCLSKAHIDTFRMSEDVDIKLIPSSDVQKETRSQQRKLRGYFHQKLYALLDAQTILELSEDRKRDEGKYLQCYIKYPRFHPTISAIRPEIQLEITESPLLDATITAPISSMYSQTLRLPPEIPQCHYSQ
;
A
#
# COMPACT_ATOMS: atom_id res chain seq x y z
N MET A 1 5.80 -1.17 -14.03
CA MET A 1 6.32 0.03 -13.32
C MET A 1 7.42 0.63 -14.16
N GLU A 2 7.55 1.95 -14.17
CA GLU A 2 8.63 2.63 -14.88
C GLU A 2 9.94 2.52 -14.09
N GLU A 3 11.04 2.40 -14.81
CA GLU A 3 12.38 2.39 -14.23
C GLU A 3 12.76 3.84 -13.90
N ILE A 4 13.00 4.12 -12.62
CA ILE A 4 13.31 5.47 -12.12
C ILE A 4 14.82 5.60 -11.90
N ASP A 5 15.41 6.73 -12.28
CA ASP A 5 16.79 7.03 -11.92
C ASP A 5 16.87 7.24 -10.40
N PRO A 6 17.58 6.37 -9.65
CA PRO A 6 17.56 6.43 -8.19
C PRO A 6 18.18 7.69 -7.61
N THR A 7 19.00 8.43 -8.39
CA THR A 7 19.58 9.70 -7.93
C THR A 7 18.52 10.75 -7.62
N ILE A 8 17.33 10.65 -8.25
CA ILE A 8 16.23 11.59 -8.04
C ILE A 8 15.70 11.58 -6.61
N PHE A 9 15.84 10.47 -5.88
CA PHE A 9 15.39 10.38 -4.49
C PHE A 9 16.23 11.28 -3.57
N ALA A 10 17.52 11.44 -3.86
CA ALA A 10 18.37 12.38 -3.14
C ALA A 10 17.98 13.83 -3.42
N ASP A 11 17.76 14.20 -4.69
CA ASP A 11 17.32 15.54 -5.06
C ASP A 11 15.96 15.91 -4.43
N VAL A 12 15.02 14.96 -4.41
CA VAL A 12 13.71 15.16 -3.77
C VAL A 12 13.86 15.27 -2.26
N ALA A 13 14.73 14.49 -1.63
CA ALA A 13 15.00 14.58 -0.20
C ALA A 13 15.59 15.96 0.17
N ASP A 14 16.60 16.42 -0.58
CA ASP A 14 17.22 17.73 -0.41
C ASP A 14 16.18 18.87 -0.56
N ALA A 15 15.32 18.79 -1.58
CA ALA A 15 14.26 19.78 -1.81
C ALA A 15 13.22 19.83 -0.66
N LEU A 16 13.00 18.71 0.02
CA LEU A 16 12.09 18.60 1.16
C LEU A 16 12.78 18.80 2.52
N GLY A 17 14.10 18.99 2.55
CA GLY A 17 14.89 19.07 3.79
C GLY A 17 14.93 17.74 4.57
N ILE A 18 14.80 16.61 3.88
CA ILE A 18 14.90 15.27 4.45
C ILE A 18 16.36 14.82 4.39
N GLU A 19 16.95 14.51 5.54
CA GLU A 19 18.36 14.11 5.62
C GLU A 19 18.64 12.76 4.94
N GLU A 20 17.64 11.88 4.87
CA GLU A 20 17.81 10.48 4.48
C GLU A 20 17.02 10.16 3.20
N PRO A 21 17.66 10.08 2.02
CA PRO A 21 16.98 9.81 0.74
C PRO A 21 16.21 8.48 0.68
N VAL A 22 16.62 7.49 1.49
CA VAL A 22 15.93 6.20 1.62
C VAL A 22 14.46 6.36 2.06
N LEU A 23 14.13 7.47 2.72
CA LEU A 23 12.76 7.83 3.10
C LEU A 23 11.88 8.12 1.89
N VAL A 24 12.42 8.89 0.93
CA VAL A 24 11.73 9.22 -0.32
C VAL A 24 11.63 8.00 -1.22
N GLU A 25 12.71 7.23 -1.31
CA GLU A 25 12.75 5.97 -2.06
C GLU A 25 11.67 4.99 -1.57
N LYS A 26 11.63 4.73 -0.25
CA LYS A 26 10.65 3.82 0.34
C LYS A 26 9.21 4.32 0.17
N ASP A 27 8.98 5.62 0.33
CA ASP A 27 7.66 6.23 0.07
C ASP A 27 7.19 6.01 -1.38
N TYR A 28 8.08 6.23 -2.35
CA TYR A 28 7.77 6.02 -3.75
C TYR A 28 7.32 4.58 -4.01
N TYR A 29 8.09 3.59 -3.56
CA TYR A 29 7.73 2.19 -3.76
C TYR A 29 6.50 1.74 -2.97
N ALA A 30 6.23 2.32 -1.80
CA ALA A 30 4.97 2.10 -1.08
C ALA A 30 3.77 2.61 -1.89
N ILE A 31 3.87 3.79 -2.53
CA ILE A 31 2.84 4.30 -3.44
C ILE A 31 2.71 3.44 -4.70
N GLN A 32 3.80 2.91 -5.25
CA GLN A 32 3.73 1.98 -6.38
C GLN A 32 3.02 0.67 -6.00
N LEU A 33 3.29 0.13 -4.81
CA LEU A 33 2.57 -1.02 -4.27
C LEU A 33 1.08 -0.71 -4.10
N LEU A 34 0.74 0.43 -3.49
CA LEU A 34 -0.66 0.88 -3.35
C LEU A 34 -1.37 0.96 -4.70
N LYS A 35 -0.72 1.57 -5.72
CA LYS A 35 -1.25 1.67 -7.08
C LYS A 35 -1.49 0.30 -7.71
N LEU A 36 -0.57 -0.63 -7.50
CA LEU A 36 -0.70 -2.01 -7.95
C LEU A 36 -1.92 -2.67 -7.29
N LEU A 37 -2.05 -2.58 -5.97
CA LEU A 37 -3.16 -3.15 -5.22
C LEU A 37 -4.51 -2.58 -5.66
N TYR A 38 -4.57 -1.27 -5.95
CA TYR A 38 -5.78 -0.62 -6.44
C TYR A 38 -6.22 -1.09 -7.84
N SER A 39 -5.33 -1.72 -8.60
CA SER A 39 -5.67 -2.32 -9.89
C SER A 39 -6.44 -3.65 -9.76
N ILE A 40 -6.50 -4.23 -8.56
CA ILE A 40 -7.30 -5.44 -8.29
C ILE A 40 -8.78 -5.07 -8.36
N ASN A 41 -9.43 -5.51 -9.44
CA ASN A 41 -10.88 -5.47 -9.55
C ASN A 41 -11.46 -6.82 -9.10
N ASP A 42 -12.18 -6.82 -7.98
CA ASP A 42 -12.74 -8.01 -7.36
C ASP A 42 -14.23 -7.77 -7.02
N PRO A 43 -15.16 -8.60 -7.52
CA PRO A 43 -16.59 -8.40 -7.23
C PRO A 43 -16.98 -8.81 -5.81
N GLU A 44 -16.16 -9.62 -5.14
CA GLU A 44 -16.41 -10.07 -3.78
C GLU A 44 -15.87 -9.09 -2.73
N TYR A 45 -14.80 -8.35 -3.05
CA TYR A 45 -14.15 -7.44 -2.12
C TYR A 45 -13.78 -6.09 -2.72
N SER A 46 -13.96 -5.04 -1.93
CA SER A 46 -13.42 -3.70 -2.23
C SER A 46 -12.20 -3.42 -1.36
N ILE A 47 -11.18 -2.83 -1.96
CA ILE A 47 -9.97 -2.37 -1.26
C ILE A 47 -10.18 -0.92 -0.84
N VAL A 48 -10.11 -0.67 0.46
CA VAL A 48 -10.15 0.68 1.05
C VAL A 48 -8.87 0.86 1.84
N PHE A 49 -8.18 1.97 1.63
CA PHE A 49 -6.96 2.23 2.37
C PHE A 49 -7.29 2.79 3.76
N ALA A 50 -6.54 2.39 4.76
CA ALA A 50 -6.73 2.83 6.13
C ALA A 50 -5.40 3.26 6.75
N GLY A 51 -5.44 3.63 8.03
CA GLY A 51 -4.26 4.00 8.79
C GLY A 51 -3.90 5.48 8.71
N GLY A 52 -3.03 5.90 9.64
CA GLY A 52 -2.57 7.30 9.73
C GLY A 52 -1.86 7.80 8.47
N THR A 53 -1.37 6.89 7.63
CA THR A 53 -0.70 7.14 6.35
C THR A 53 -1.62 7.76 5.29
N CYS A 54 -2.89 7.32 5.22
CA CYS A 54 -3.85 7.91 4.28
C CYS A 54 -4.32 9.30 4.74
N LEU A 55 -4.49 9.47 6.05
CA LEU A 55 -4.87 10.75 6.66
C LEU A 55 -3.77 11.82 6.57
N SER A 56 -2.49 11.43 6.72
CA SER A 56 -1.37 12.35 6.52
C SER A 56 -1.21 12.75 5.05
N LYS A 57 -1.27 11.80 4.10
CA LYS A 57 -1.12 12.15 2.67
C LYS A 57 -2.31 12.89 2.06
N ALA A 58 -3.52 12.71 2.59
CA ALA A 58 -4.69 13.45 2.12
C ALA A 58 -4.81 14.86 2.73
N HIS A 59 -4.26 15.11 3.93
CA HIS A 59 -4.51 16.37 4.64
C HIS A 59 -3.39 16.95 5.53
N ILE A 60 -2.27 16.28 5.85
CA ILE A 60 -1.27 16.78 6.82
C ILE A 60 0.19 16.33 6.55
N ASP A 61 1.10 17.31 6.44
CA ASP A 61 2.58 17.23 6.36
C ASP A 61 3.27 16.55 7.58
N THR A 62 2.84 15.38 8.03
CA THR A 62 3.65 14.60 8.97
C THR A 62 4.50 13.61 8.21
N PHE A 63 5.80 13.90 8.12
CA PHE A 63 6.90 13.00 7.73
C PHE A 63 7.05 11.76 8.65
N ARG A 64 5.98 11.29 9.29
CA ARG A 64 5.97 9.98 9.94
C ARG A 64 5.87 8.94 8.85
N MET A 65 7.05 8.43 8.52
CA MET A 65 7.35 7.48 7.47
C MET A 65 6.34 6.34 7.40
N SER A 66 5.73 6.22 6.23
CA SER A 66 4.72 5.25 5.79
C SER A 66 5.32 3.87 5.58
N GLU A 67 6.05 3.34 6.58
CA GLU A 67 6.62 1.99 6.51
C GLU A 67 5.57 0.92 6.23
N ASP A 68 4.36 1.18 6.73
CA ASP A 68 3.22 0.28 6.67
C ASP A 68 2.19 0.78 5.65
N VAL A 69 1.78 -0.12 4.76
CA VAL A 69 0.63 0.01 3.87
C VAL A 69 -0.54 -0.73 4.51
N ASP A 70 -1.48 0.03 5.08
CA ASP A 70 -2.68 -0.52 5.72
C ASP A 70 -3.87 -0.53 4.76
N ILE A 71 -4.48 -1.70 4.61
CA ILE A 71 -5.64 -1.93 3.76
C ILE A 71 -6.77 -2.56 4.56
N LYS A 72 -7.97 -2.01 4.39
CA LYS A 72 -9.23 -2.66 4.73
C LYS A 72 -9.78 -3.37 3.50
N LEU A 73 -10.02 -4.66 3.67
CA LEU A 73 -10.70 -5.48 2.69
C LEU A 73 -12.18 -5.54 3.05
N ILE A 74 -13.01 -4.85 2.27
CA ILE A 74 -14.45 -4.73 2.56
C ILE A 74 -15.20 -5.82 1.79
N PRO A 75 -15.80 -6.83 2.47
CA PRO A 75 -16.59 -7.85 1.80
C PRO A 75 -17.89 -7.27 1.24
N SER A 76 -18.28 -7.69 0.05
CA SER A 76 -19.58 -7.35 -0.54
C SER A 76 -20.73 -7.89 0.31
N SER A 77 -21.94 -7.35 0.11
CA SER A 77 -23.14 -7.81 0.83
C SER A 77 -23.43 -9.29 0.62
N ASP A 78 -23.03 -9.85 -0.52
CA ASP A 78 -23.27 -11.25 -0.84
C ASP A 78 -22.28 -12.14 -0.10
N VAL A 79 -21.00 -11.76 -0.06
CA VAL A 79 -19.98 -12.43 0.78
C VAL A 79 -20.41 -12.44 2.25
N GLN A 80 -20.94 -11.34 2.76
CA GLN A 80 -21.38 -11.25 4.17
C GLN A 80 -22.53 -12.20 4.52
N LYS A 81 -23.37 -12.57 3.54
CA LYS A 81 -24.48 -13.53 3.73
C LYS A 81 -24.05 -14.99 3.62
N GLU A 82 -22.85 -15.24 3.10
CA GLU A 82 -22.31 -16.59 2.95
C GLU A 82 -21.96 -17.24 4.28
N THR A 83 -21.84 -18.57 4.27
CA THR A 83 -21.34 -19.30 5.44
C THR A 83 -19.89 -18.92 5.75
N ARG A 84 -19.46 -19.05 7.01
CA ARG A 84 -18.07 -18.81 7.43
C ARG A 84 -17.03 -19.56 6.60
N SER A 85 -17.33 -20.81 6.23
CA SER A 85 -16.46 -21.64 5.37
C SER A 85 -16.33 -21.04 3.96
N GLN A 86 -17.44 -20.59 3.39
CA GLN A 86 -17.47 -19.98 2.06
C GLN A 86 -16.80 -18.60 2.06
N GLN A 87 -17.01 -17.77 3.09
CA GLN A 87 -16.28 -16.50 3.26
C GLN A 87 -14.76 -16.73 3.30
N ARG A 88 -14.31 -17.72 4.10
CA ARG A 88 -12.89 -18.09 4.17
C ARG A 88 -12.33 -18.53 2.82
N LYS A 89 -13.12 -19.26 2.03
CA LYS A 89 -12.74 -19.69 0.68
C LYS A 89 -12.59 -18.49 -0.27
N LEU A 90 -13.57 -17.58 -0.28
CA LEU A 90 -13.54 -16.38 -1.12
C LEU A 90 -12.36 -15.47 -0.77
N ARG A 91 -12.08 -15.28 0.52
CA ARG A 91 -10.89 -14.56 0.98
C ARG A 91 -9.58 -15.24 0.54
N GLY A 92 -9.55 -16.56 0.57
CA GLY A 92 -8.44 -17.34 0.02
C GLY A 92 -8.19 -17.04 -1.45
N TYR A 93 -9.24 -16.90 -2.26
CA TYR A 93 -9.13 -16.51 -3.67
C TYR A 93 -8.63 -15.08 -3.85
N PHE A 94 -9.10 -14.14 -3.03
CA PHE A 94 -8.55 -12.78 -3.04
C PHE A 94 -7.04 -12.78 -2.77
N HIS A 95 -6.56 -13.50 -1.75
CA HIS A 95 -5.12 -13.61 -1.49
C HIS A 95 -4.35 -14.24 -2.65
N GLN A 96 -4.92 -15.23 -3.34
CA GLN A 96 -4.28 -15.80 -4.54
C GLN A 96 -4.16 -14.79 -5.67
N LYS A 97 -5.19 -13.95 -5.90
CA LYS A 97 -5.13 -12.85 -6.86
C LYS A 97 -4.02 -11.86 -6.49
N LEU A 98 -3.92 -11.50 -5.22
CA LEU A 98 -2.87 -10.63 -4.69
C LEU A 98 -1.47 -11.20 -4.97
N TYR A 99 -1.23 -12.48 -4.65
CA TYR A 99 0.08 -13.08 -4.90
C TYR A 99 0.40 -13.17 -6.39
N ALA A 100 -0.56 -13.59 -7.21
CA ALA A 100 -0.36 -13.63 -8.66
C ALA A 100 -0.03 -12.24 -9.24
N LEU A 101 -0.62 -11.19 -8.67
CA LEU A 101 -0.31 -9.81 -9.08
C LEU A 101 1.10 -9.38 -8.70
N LEU A 102 1.57 -9.75 -7.50
CA LEU A 102 2.93 -9.49 -7.03
C LEU A 102 3.96 -10.30 -7.83
N ASP A 103 3.70 -11.59 -8.06
CA ASP A 103 4.57 -12.49 -8.84
C ASP A 103 4.71 -12.04 -10.31
N ALA A 104 3.72 -11.33 -10.83
CA ALA A 104 3.77 -10.75 -12.17
C ALA A 104 4.65 -9.49 -12.26
N GLN A 105 5.08 -8.91 -11.12
CA GLN A 105 6.01 -7.79 -11.08
C GLN A 105 7.46 -8.28 -10.97
N THR A 106 8.37 -7.56 -11.62
CA THR A 106 9.82 -7.81 -11.50
C THR A 106 10.49 -6.94 -10.44
N ILE A 107 9.75 -5.96 -9.90
CA ILE A 107 10.31 -4.90 -9.04
C ILE A 107 9.91 -5.09 -7.58
N LEU A 108 8.67 -5.52 -7.31
CA LEU A 108 8.16 -5.74 -5.97
C LEU A 108 8.12 -7.24 -5.71
N GLU A 109 8.88 -7.72 -4.73
CA GLU A 109 8.99 -9.15 -4.41
C GLU A 109 8.39 -9.43 -3.04
N LEU A 110 7.45 -10.37 -2.96
CA LEU A 110 6.95 -10.89 -1.68
C LEU A 110 8.05 -11.72 -1.00
N SER A 111 8.49 -11.30 0.19
CA SER A 111 9.50 -12.02 0.96
C SER A 111 8.92 -12.97 1.99
N GLU A 112 7.96 -12.49 2.77
CA GLU A 112 7.30 -13.25 3.82
C GLU A 112 5.82 -12.87 3.91
N ASP A 113 4.96 -13.84 4.25
CA ASP A 113 3.57 -13.59 4.56
C ASP A 113 3.12 -14.31 5.84
N ARG A 114 2.17 -13.71 6.55
CA ARG A 114 1.55 -14.28 7.74
C ARG A 114 0.06 -14.04 7.74
N LYS A 115 -0.70 -15.14 7.75
CA LYS A 115 -2.16 -15.12 7.89
C LYS A 115 -2.57 -15.39 9.33
N ARG A 116 -3.59 -14.68 9.80
CA ARG A 116 -4.25 -14.90 11.09
C ARG A 116 -5.77 -14.77 10.93
N ASP A 117 -6.49 -15.18 11.97
CA ASP A 117 -7.96 -15.08 12.05
C ASP A 117 -8.66 -15.60 10.77
N GLU A 118 -8.37 -16.85 10.42
CA GLU A 118 -8.90 -17.50 9.20
C GLU A 118 -8.55 -16.77 7.91
N GLY A 119 -7.47 -16.00 7.92
CA GLY A 119 -7.02 -15.16 6.82
C GLY A 119 -7.60 -13.76 6.83
N LYS A 120 -8.51 -13.39 7.75
CA LYS A 120 -9.04 -12.03 7.84
C LYS A 120 -7.96 -10.99 8.08
N TYR A 121 -6.85 -11.41 8.68
CA TYR A 121 -5.64 -10.61 8.74
C TYR A 121 -4.55 -11.27 7.91
N LEU A 122 -3.97 -10.52 6.99
CA LEU A 122 -2.81 -10.88 6.19
C LEU A 122 -1.76 -9.79 6.36
N GLN A 123 -0.56 -10.18 6.80
CA GLN A 123 0.62 -9.34 6.82
C GLN A 123 1.61 -9.87 5.79
N CYS A 124 2.15 -9.00 4.94
CA CYS A 124 3.16 -9.32 3.96
C CYS A 124 4.35 -8.38 4.10
N TYR A 125 5.55 -8.86 3.81
CA TYR A 125 6.74 -8.03 3.62
C TYR A 125 7.12 -8.03 2.15
N ILE A 126 7.28 -6.83 1.60
CA ILE A 126 7.52 -6.59 0.18
C ILE A 126 8.89 -5.93 0.03
N LYS A 127 9.80 -6.62 -0.65
CA LYS A 127 11.08 -6.06 -1.09
C LYS A 127 10.86 -5.17 -2.30
N TYR A 128 11.71 -4.17 -2.43
CA TYR A 128 11.77 -3.24 -3.55
C TYR A 128 13.25 -2.97 -3.90
N PRO A 129 13.57 -2.45 -5.09
CA PRO A 129 14.93 -2.07 -5.44
C PRO A 129 15.45 -1.04 -4.48
N ARG A 130 16.68 -1.21 -4.03
CA ARG A 130 17.28 -0.36 -3.03
C ARG A 130 18.58 0.22 -3.52
N PHE A 131 18.65 1.54 -3.54
CA PHE A 131 19.80 2.29 -4.00
C PHE A 131 20.43 3.12 -2.88
N HIS A 132 19.71 3.37 -1.78
CA HIS A 132 20.23 4.06 -0.60
C HIS A 132 20.50 3.09 0.58
N PRO A 133 21.50 3.42 1.43
CA PRO A 133 21.85 2.62 2.59
C PRO A 133 20.70 2.52 3.59
N THR A 134 20.62 1.39 4.31
CA THR A 134 19.66 1.24 5.40
C THR A 134 20.11 2.07 6.60
N ILE A 135 19.16 2.79 7.19
CA ILE A 135 19.32 3.36 8.52
C ILE A 135 18.60 2.47 9.55
N SER A 136 19.13 2.40 10.77
CA SER A 136 18.59 1.52 11.83
C SER A 136 17.16 1.83 12.24
N ALA A 137 16.67 3.04 11.93
CA ALA A 137 15.34 3.51 12.29
C ALA A 137 14.21 2.98 11.39
N ILE A 138 14.52 2.25 10.30
CA ILE A 138 13.53 1.86 9.28
C ILE A 138 13.70 0.38 8.91
N ARG A 139 12.58 -0.33 8.73
CA ARG A 139 12.62 -1.67 8.14
C ARG A 139 13.08 -1.62 6.68
N PRO A 140 13.87 -2.59 6.23
CA PRO A 140 14.35 -2.64 4.85
C PRO A 140 13.23 -2.91 3.82
N GLU A 141 12.11 -3.48 4.25
CA GLU A 141 10.97 -3.87 3.41
C GLU A 141 9.76 -2.95 3.68
N ILE A 142 8.83 -2.95 2.72
CA ILE A 142 7.50 -2.37 2.91
C ILE A 142 6.63 -3.42 3.59
N GLN A 143 5.99 -3.06 4.69
CA GLN A 143 5.02 -3.94 5.34
C GLN A 143 3.63 -3.64 4.77
N LEU A 144 2.95 -4.67 4.28
CA LEU A 144 1.57 -4.60 3.82
C LEU A 144 0.68 -5.32 4.82
N GLU A 145 -0.28 -4.61 5.40
CA GLU A 145 -1.30 -5.20 6.26
C GLU A 145 -2.67 -5.11 5.59
N ILE A 146 -3.36 -6.25 5.49
CA ILE A 146 -4.71 -6.35 4.97
C ILE A 146 -5.59 -6.92 6.08
N THR A 147 -6.62 -6.16 6.46
CA THR A 147 -7.63 -6.58 7.44
C THR A 147 -9.01 -6.59 6.80
N GLU A 148 -9.66 -7.75 6.76
CA GLU A 148 -11.06 -7.87 6.42
C GLU A 148 -11.93 -7.29 7.54
N SER A 149 -12.71 -6.26 7.23
CA SER A 149 -13.66 -5.66 8.16
C SER A 149 -14.85 -5.09 7.42
N PRO A 150 -16.05 -5.02 8.05
CA PRO A 150 -17.12 -4.22 7.49
C PRO A 150 -16.68 -2.75 7.41
N LEU A 151 -17.22 -2.02 6.43
CA LEU A 151 -17.04 -0.58 6.35
C LEU A 151 -17.91 0.07 7.44
N LEU A 152 -17.27 0.69 8.43
CA LEU A 152 -17.96 1.30 9.58
C LEU A 152 -18.27 2.78 9.32
N ASP A 153 -17.38 3.48 8.61
CA ASP A 153 -17.48 4.91 8.33
C ASP A 153 -17.51 5.21 6.83
N ALA A 154 -17.99 6.40 6.47
CA ALA A 154 -17.99 6.84 5.08
C ALA A 154 -16.55 6.90 4.54
N THR A 155 -16.35 6.43 3.31
CA THR A 155 -15.06 6.60 2.63
C THR A 155 -14.96 8.01 2.04
N ILE A 156 -13.76 8.57 2.09
CA ILE A 156 -13.40 9.78 1.36
C ILE A 156 -12.60 9.36 0.13
N THR A 157 -12.80 10.08 -0.98
CA THR A 157 -12.00 9.92 -2.18
C THR A 157 -11.06 11.10 -2.32
N ALA A 158 -9.75 10.84 -2.33
CA ALA A 158 -8.72 11.84 -2.59
C ALA A 158 -7.62 11.27 -3.50
N PRO A 159 -6.86 12.12 -4.20
CA PRO A 159 -5.65 11.68 -4.89
C PRO A 159 -4.57 11.30 -3.88
N ILE A 160 -3.77 10.28 -4.21
CA ILE A 160 -2.56 9.92 -3.46
C ILE A 160 -1.34 10.11 -4.34
N SER A 161 -0.35 10.81 -3.79
CA SER A 161 0.94 11.06 -4.44
C SER A 161 2.12 10.63 -3.58
N SER A 162 3.20 10.17 -4.21
CA SER A 162 4.50 10.04 -3.54
C SER A 162 5.14 11.41 -3.31
N MET A 163 6.11 11.49 -2.38
CA MET A 163 6.96 12.67 -2.21
C MET A 163 7.64 13.06 -3.52
N TYR A 164 8.07 12.07 -4.31
CA TYR A 164 8.62 12.27 -5.65
C TYR A 164 7.63 13.03 -6.57
N SER A 165 6.40 12.53 -6.71
CA SER A 165 5.41 13.16 -7.59
C SER A 165 4.95 14.53 -7.09
N GLN A 166 4.85 14.72 -5.78
CA GLN A 166 4.53 16.02 -5.18
C GLN A 166 5.61 17.07 -5.45
N THR A 167 6.87 16.73 -5.18
CA THR A 167 8.03 17.64 -5.35
C THR A 167 8.21 18.03 -6.82
N LEU A 168 8.08 17.07 -7.74
CA LEU A 168 8.19 17.32 -9.18
C LEU A 168 6.90 17.87 -9.81
N ARG A 169 5.83 18.06 -9.03
CA ARG A 169 4.51 18.52 -9.49
C ARG A 169 3.93 17.67 -10.61
N LEU A 170 4.14 16.35 -10.53
CA LEU A 170 3.58 15.37 -11.43
C LEU A 170 2.12 15.06 -11.06
N PRO A 171 1.32 14.49 -11.98
CA PRO A 171 0.01 13.96 -11.65
C PRO A 171 0.08 12.90 -10.53
N PRO A 172 -0.95 12.79 -9.67
CA PRO A 172 -0.99 11.77 -8.63
C PRO A 172 -0.94 10.36 -9.22
N GLU A 173 -0.17 9.47 -8.60
CA GLU A 173 -0.07 8.06 -9.01
C GLU A 173 -1.41 7.33 -8.90
N ILE A 174 -2.23 7.72 -7.91
CA ILE A 174 -3.60 7.23 -7.72
C ILE A 174 -4.52 8.45 -7.70
N PRO A 175 -5.17 8.80 -8.83
CA PRO A 175 -5.99 10.01 -8.93
C PRO A 175 -7.27 9.98 -8.06
N GLN A 176 -7.80 8.78 -7.81
CA GLN A 176 -8.99 8.56 -7.00
C GLN A 176 -8.76 7.36 -6.12
N CYS A 177 -8.57 7.61 -4.83
CA CYS A 177 -8.29 6.59 -3.84
C CYS A 177 -9.33 6.64 -2.72
N HIS A 178 -9.96 5.51 -2.41
CA HIS A 178 -10.93 5.42 -1.32
C HIS A 178 -10.23 5.08 0.01
N TYR A 179 -10.39 5.93 1.02
CA TYR A 179 -9.89 5.68 2.38
C TYR A 179 -10.96 5.92 3.45
N SER A 180 -10.87 5.19 4.56
CA SER A 180 -11.74 5.37 5.73
C SER A 180 -11.11 6.36 6.71
N GLN A 181 -11.93 7.22 7.34
CA GLN A 181 -11.49 8.09 8.45
C GLN A 181 -11.23 7.31 9.74
#